data_AF-A0A7X4A0H1-F1
#
_entry.id   AF-A0A7X4A0H1-F1
#
_cell.length_a   1.000
_cell.length_b   1.000
_cell.length_c   1.000
_cell.angle_alpha   90.00
_cell.angle_beta   90.00
_cell.angle_gamma   90.00
#
_symmetry.space_group_name_H-M   'P 1'
#
loop_
_entity.id
_entity.type
_entity.pdbx_description
1 polymer ?
#
loop_
_entity_poly.entity_id
_entity_poly.type
_entity_poly.pdbx_seq_one_letter_code
_entity_poly.pdbx_strand_id
1 'polypeptide(L)'
;MAEILREVIQNNYHHSGFDHNGEPPGGDLESVLYDLTEADNHDVIEALQFALIEGDRWWPGDGDDPFFSEEARYTTITKYLDDGRSMKWDDFRQEIVGRRRFFSDRAKVILSELFDGLHLMRDNRNEPAIRTLEPGSLTLYRGRKANSPTDRRKIKEAPAKELGPPPEKLRGAGRMNPSGIPVFYGAFDVATSLAELRPFVGETVVVAEFDVLNPIVVLDTTKFESPPKSLNLFAKSYNERLSLWGFMAEFMTEISLPCLPNDEHLDYIPTQVVAEYLVHEHLVKVACEERHIEGLIFRSAQYPKGKNIVLFGSAGLVVQDTVKEDRFSWKREEGTPSLSLKPNSLTQHWVRGVTIDSNDPATLYDGYD
;
A
#
# COMPACT_ATOMS: atom_id res chain seq x y z
N MET A 1 -32.20 10.34 -15.54
CA MET A 1 -30.94 11.15 -15.55
C MET A 1 -30.79 11.90 -14.25
N ALA A 2 -31.78 12.69 -13.82
CA ALA A 2 -31.78 13.37 -12.52
C ALA A 2 -31.55 12.42 -11.32
N GLU A 3 -32.18 11.24 -11.28
CA GLU A 3 -31.93 10.25 -10.21
C GLU A 3 -30.47 9.76 -10.16
N ILE A 4 -29.83 9.58 -11.32
CA ILE A 4 -28.41 9.17 -11.40
C ILE A 4 -27.51 10.33 -10.95
N LEU A 5 -27.78 11.54 -11.42
CA LEU A 5 -27.03 12.73 -11.03
C LEU A 5 -27.15 13.03 -9.54
N ARG A 6 -28.33 12.80 -8.95
CA ARG A 6 -28.56 12.92 -7.51
C ARG A 6 -27.59 12.06 -6.72
N GLU A 7 -27.54 10.77 -7.04
CA GLU A 7 -26.64 9.82 -6.37
C GLU A 7 -25.17 10.22 -6.57
N VAL A 8 -24.80 10.65 -7.78
CA VAL A 8 -23.44 11.12 -8.05
C VAL A 8 -23.10 12.35 -7.22
N ILE A 9 -23.97 13.37 -7.18
CA ILE A 9 -23.68 14.62 -6.47
C ILE A 9 -23.63 14.38 -4.96
N GLN A 10 -24.60 13.67 -4.39
CA GLN A 10 -24.64 13.37 -2.95
C GLN A 10 -23.43 12.56 -2.46
N ASN A 11 -22.88 11.69 -3.32
CA ASN A 11 -21.70 10.89 -2.96
C ASN A 11 -20.36 11.61 -3.17
N ASN A 12 -20.34 12.71 -3.93
CA ASN A 12 -19.10 13.37 -4.35
C ASN A 12 -18.98 14.83 -3.93
N TYR A 13 -20.06 15.44 -3.45
CA TYR A 13 -20.11 16.84 -3.06
C TYR A 13 -20.77 17.00 -1.71
N HIS A 14 -20.39 18.06 -0.99
CA HIS A 14 -21.05 18.51 0.23
C HIS A 14 -21.32 20.01 0.14
N HIS A 15 -22.23 20.51 0.97
CA HIS A 15 -22.41 21.95 1.13
C HIS A 15 -21.11 22.58 1.61
N SER A 16 -20.71 23.61 0.90
CA SER A 16 -19.50 24.35 1.20
C SER A 16 -19.77 25.23 2.43
N GLY A 17 -18.86 25.17 3.40
CA GLY A 17 -18.86 26.13 4.52
C GLY A 17 -18.48 27.54 4.03
N PHE A 18 -18.09 28.42 4.95
CA PHE A 18 -17.49 29.70 4.61
C PHE A 18 -15.96 29.59 4.66
N ASP A 19 -15.26 30.15 3.67
CA ASP A 19 -13.80 30.27 3.74
C ASP A 19 -13.37 31.37 4.74
N HIS A 20 -12.06 31.57 4.90
CA HIS A 20 -11.53 32.58 5.83
C HIS A 20 -11.88 34.03 5.43
N ASN A 21 -12.34 34.25 4.20
CA ASN A 21 -12.76 35.54 3.67
C ASN A 21 -14.29 35.73 3.74
N GLY A 22 -15.04 34.72 4.19
CA GLY A 22 -16.49 34.74 4.25
C GLY A 22 -17.19 34.44 2.92
N GLU A 23 -16.46 34.01 1.89
CA GLU A 23 -17.06 33.51 0.65
C GLU A 23 -17.18 31.98 0.72
N PRO A 24 -18.34 31.40 0.37
CA PRO A 24 -18.44 29.96 0.30
C PRO A 24 -17.62 29.43 -0.89
N PRO A 25 -16.59 28.58 -0.67
CA PRO A 25 -15.85 27.97 -1.77
C PRO A 25 -16.78 27.04 -2.58
N GLY A 26 -16.41 26.69 -3.81
CA GLY A 26 -17.18 25.74 -4.63
C GLY A 26 -18.17 26.36 -5.63
N GLY A 27 -18.74 25.50 -6.48
CA GLY A 27 -19.68 25.88 -7.53
C GLY A 27 -21.12 25.90 -7.04
N ASP A 28 -21.99 26.69 -7.68
CA ASP A 28 -23.43 26.49 -7.53
C ASP A 28 -23.89 25.19 -8.21
N LEU A 29 -25.14 24.79 -7.96
CA LEU A 29 -25.69 23.55 -8.51
C LEU A 29 -25.65 23.52 -10.05
N GLU A 30 -25.85 24.67 -10.69
CA GLU A 30 -25.81 24.81 -12.15
C GLU A 30 -24.40 24.51 -12.70
N SER A 31 -23.37 25.11 -12.11
CA SER A 31 -21.97 24.88 -12.46
C SER A 31 -21.58 23.41 -12.31
N VAL A 32 -21.99 22.77 -11.21
CA VAL A 32 -21.75 21.32 -11.00
C VAL A 32 -22.45 20.48 -12.08
N LEU A 33 -23.66 20.85 -12.48
CA LEU A 33 -24.38 20.13 -13.53
C LEU A 33 -23.73 20.29 -14.90
N TYR A 34 -23.23 21.47 -15.25
CA TYR A 34 -22.45 21.65 -16.48
C TYR A 34 -21.19 20.80 -16.47
N ASP A 35 -20.44 20.82 -15.38
CA ASP A 35 -19.20 20.05 -15.25
C ASP A 35 -19.44 18.53 -15.34
N LEU A 36 -20.53 18.03 -14.75
CA LEU A 36 -20.86 16.60 -14.75
C LEU A 36 -21.47 16.09 -16.05
N THR A 37 -22.23 16.92 -16.75
CA THR A 37 -22.99 16.51 -17.94
C THR A 37 -22.33 16.90 -19.25
N GLU A 38 -21.38 17.85 -19.22
CA GLU A 38 -20.80 18.50 -20.41
C GLU A 38 -21.89 19.01 -21.38
N ALA A 39 -23.06 19.40 -20.86
CA ALA A 39 -24.18 19.80 -21.68
C ALA A 39 -24.01 21.24 -22.21
N ASP A 40 -24.20 21.42 -23.52
CA ASP A 40 -24.15 22.74 -24.15
C ASP A 40 -25.49 23.50 -24.11
N ASN A 41 -26.55 22.88 -23.56
CA ASN A 41 -27.92 23.43 -23.55
C ASN A 41 -28.38 23.77 -22.13
N HIS A 42 -28.57 25.06 -21.87
CA HIS A 42 -29.04 25.59 -20.58
C HIS A 42 -30.42 25.06 -20.19
N ASP A 43 -31.36 24.90 -21.12
CA ASP A 43 -32.71 24.40 -20.83
C ASP A 43 -32.67 22.97 -20.23
N VAL A 44 -31.68 22.17 -20.64
CA VAL A 44 -31.48 20.82 -20.10
C VAL A 44 -30.95 20.90 -18.67
N ILE A 45 -30.04 21.83 -18.38
CA ILE A 45 -29.47 22.02 -17.05
C ILE A 45 -30.51 22.56 -16.08
N GLU A 46 -31.31 23.55 -16.48
CA GLU A 46 -32.40 24.09 -15.68
C GLU A 46 -33.44 23.00 -15.35
N ALA A 47 -33.81 22.17 -16.35
CA ALA A 47 -34.73 21.05 -16.12
C ALA A 47 -34.14 19.99 -15.18
N LEU A 48 -32.83 19.71 -15.26
CA LEU A 48 -32.15 18.79 -14.34
C LEU A 48 -32.06 19.36 -12.92
N GLN A 49 -31.73 20.64 -12.78
CA GLN A 49 -31.68 21.35 -11.51
C GLN A 49 -33.04 21.32 -10.82
N PHE A 50 -34.11 21.69 -11.54
CA PHE A 50 -35.48 21.64 -11.03
C PHE A 50 -35.86 20.23 -10.56
N ALA A 51 -35.58 19.20 -11.37
CA ALA A 51 -35.90 17.82 -11.03
C ALA A 51 -35.09 17.29 -9.82
N LEU A 52 -33.86 17.78 -9.60
CA LEU A 52 -33.06 17.45 -8.43
C LEU A 52 -33.63 18.06 -7.16
N ILE A 53 -33.99 19.35 -7.19
CA ILE A 53 -34.57 20.09 -6.07
C ILE A 53 -35.94 19.52 -5.72
N GLU A 54 -36.85 19.37 -6.71
CA GLU A 54 -38.21 18.88 -6.48
C GLU A 54 -38.21 17.45 -5.93
N GLY A 55 -37.32 16.60 -6.43
CA GLY A 55 -37.25 15.22 -5.96
C GLY A 55 -36.57 15.09 -4.58
N ASP A 56 -35.91 16.14 -4.06
CA ASP A 56 -35.14 16.05 -2.81
C ASP A 56 -36.03 15.67 -1.63
N ARG A 57 -35.73 14.55 -0.99
CA ARG A 57 -36.56 14.01 0.09
C ARG A 57 -35.97 14.46 1.40
N TRP A 58 -36.33 15.66 1.83
CA TRP A 58 -35.95 16.23 3.11
C TRP A 58 -37.18 16.57 3.96
N TRP A 59 -37.03 16.48 5.29
CA TRP A 59 -38.08 16.75 6.26
C TRP A 59 -37.69 17.92 7.18
N PRO A 60 -38.39 19.07 7.11
CA PRO A 60 -38.08 20.25 7.93
C PRO A 60 -38.10 20.06 9.45
N GLY A 61 -38.78 19.01 9.95
CA GLY A 61 -38.88 18.75 11.37
C GLY A 61 -37.60 18.19 12.01
N ASP A 62 -36.64 17.72 11.22
CA ASP A 62 -35.39 17.10 11.71
C ASP A 62 -34.25 18.13 11.85
N GLY A 63 -34.47 19.38 11.42
CA GLY A 63 -33.49 20.47 11.54
C GLY A 63 -32.35 20.43 10.52
N ASP A 64 -32.37 19.48 9.58
CA ASP A 64 -31.48 19.48 8.41
C ASP A 64 -31.90 20.57 7.41
N ASP A 65 -31.09 20.88 6.40
CA ASP A 65 -31.48 21.72 5.25
C ASP A 65 -31.63 20.84 3.98
N PRO A 66 -32.39 21.27 2.95
CA PRO A 66 -32.42 20.53 1.68
C PRO A 66 -31.02 20.44 1.07
N PHE A 67 -30.65 19.26 0.59
CA PHE A 67 -29.33 19.04 0.02
C PHE A 67 -29.19 19.74 -1.34
N PHE A 68 -30.25 19.73 -2.15
CA PHE A 68 -30.28 20.43 -3.43
C PHE A 68 -30.92 21.81 -3.27
N SER A 69 -30.15 22.87 -3.53
CA SER A 69 -30.62 24.26 -3.46
C SER A 69 -29.89 25.11 -4.49
N GLU A 70 -30.59 26.11 -5.04
CA GLU A 70 -30.01 27.16 -5.90
C GLU A 70 -29.06 28.08 -5.11
N GLU A 71 -29.29 28.21 -3.81
CA GLU A 71 -28.52 29.10 -2.93
C GLU A 71 -27.29 28.41 -2.33
N ALA A 72 -27.22 27.08 -2.43
CA ALA A 72 -26.11 26.30 -1.91
C ALA A 72 -24.89 26.32 -2.84
N ARG A 73 -23.70 26.22 -2.23
CA ARG A 73 -22.44 25.95 -2.94
C ARG A 73 -21.96 24.55 -2.64
N TYR A 74 -21.43 23.88 -3.64
CA TYR A 74 -21.02 22.48 -3.58
C TYR A 74 -19.50 22.39 -3.76
N THR A 75 -18.85 21.73 -2.80
CA THR A 75 -17.42 21.43 -2.88
C THR A 75 -17.23 19.92 -2.95
N THR A 76 -16.30 19.48 -3.80
CA THR A 76 -15.98 18.06 -3.94
C THR A 76 -15.50 17.48 -2.60
N ILE A 77 -15.98 16.30 -2.25
CA ILE A 77 -15.51 15.53 -1.11
C ILE A 77 -14.08 15.06 -1.41
N THR A 78 -13.09 15.66 -0.75
CA THR A 78 -11.66 15.35 -0.96
C THR A 78 -11.11 14.31 0.02
N LYS A 79 -11.85 13.98 1.08
CA LYS A 79 -11.52 12.88 1.98
C LYS A 79 -12.18 11.62 1.47
N TYR A 80 -11.42 10.54 1.34
CA TYR A 80 -11.95 9.27 0.86
C TYR A 80 -13.15 8.83 1.70
N LEU A 81 -14.21 8.38 1.03
CA LEU A 81 -15.42 7.86 1.66
C LEU A 81 -15.05 6.60 2.48
N ASP A 82 -15.26 6.58 3.79
CA ASP A 82 -15.17 5.33 4.57
C ASP A 82 -16.53 4.62 4.53
N ASP A 83 -16.63 3.51 3.80
CA ASP A 83 -17.82 2.67 3.71
C ASP A 83 -17.87 1.59 4.80
N GLY A 84 -17.16 1.82 5.91
CA GLY A 84 -17.04 0.91 7.04
C GLY A 84 -15.83 -0.02 6.95
N ARG A 85 -14.91 0.19 5.99
CA ARG A 85 -13.65 -0.55 5.92
C ARG A 85 -12.77 -0.29 7.14
N SER A 86 -12.74 0.94 7.66
CA SER A 86 -11.96 1.25 8.87
C SER A 86 -12.53 0.52 10.10
N MET A 87 -13.85 0.45 10.25
CA MET A 87 -14.50 -0.34 11.30
C MET A 87 -14.19 -1.84 11.15
N LYS A 88 -14.24 -2.37 9.93
CA LYS A 88 -13.87 -3.78 9.65
C LYS A 88 -12.41 -4.07 9.99
N TRP A 89 -11.52 -3.12 9.74
CA TRP A 89 -10.11 -3.23 10.11
C TRP A 89 -9.93 -3.32 11.63
N ASP A 90 -10.63 -2.48 12.40
CA ASP A 90 -10.61 -2.56 13.87
C ASP A 90 -11.15 -3.89 14.39
N ASP A 91 -12.26 -4.37 13.82
CA ASP A 91 -12.84 -5.67 14.12
C ASP A 91 -11.85 -6.81 13.84
N PHE A 92 -11.13 -6.74 12.72
CA PHE A 92 -10.07 -7.67 12.38
C PHE A 92 -8.98 -7.66 13.44
N ARG A 93 -8.41 -6.49 13.77
CA ARG A 93 -7.34 -6.35 14.78
C ARG A 93 -7.76 -6.96 16.12
N GLN A 94 -8.96 -6.68 16.60
CA GLN A 94 -9.48 -7.25 17.83
C GLN A 94 -9.60 -8.78 17.78
N GLU A 95 -10.03 -9.33 16.64
CA GLU A 95 -10.18 -10.77 16.43
C GLU A 95 -8.85 -11.51 16.50
N ILE A 96 -7.84 -11.03 15.77
CA ILE A 96 -6.54 -11.71 15.66
C ILE A 96 -5.62 -11.48 16.87
N VAL A 97 -5.70 -10.32 17.52
CA VAL A 97 -4.90 -10.03 18.72
C VAL A 97 -5.57 -10.60 19.98
N GLY A 98 -6.89 -10.40 20.12
CA GLY A 98 -7.62 -10.68 21.36
C GLY A 98 -8.37 -12.00 21.42
N ARG A 99 -8.59 -12.70 20.28
CA ARG A 99 -9.42 -13.91 20.24
C ARG A 99 -8.73 -15.09 19.55
N ARG A 100 -8.86 -15.22 18.23
CA ARG A 100 -8.42 -16.39 17.46
C ARG A 100 -7.59 -15.95 16.26
N ARG A 101 -6.28 -16.19 16.31
CA ARG A 101 -5.37 -15.80 15.22
C ARG A 101 -5.20 -16.85 14.10
N PHE A 102 -5.11 -18.13 14.44
CA PHE A 102 -4.62 -19.16 13.50
C PHE A 102 -5.68 -19.74 12.57
N PHE A 103 -6.93 -19.84 13.04
CA PHE A 103 -8.03 -20.47 12.30
C PHE A 103 -9.31 -19.66 12.47
N SER A 104 -9.23 -18.35 12.22
CA SER A 104 -10.41 -17.48 12.29
C SER A 104 -11.03 -17.30 10.90
N ASP A 105 -12.13 -18.02 10.67
CA ASP A 105 -12.95 -17.84 9.47
C ASP A 105 -13.51 -16.41 9.39
N ARG A 106 -13.79 -15.80 10.56
CA ARG A 106 -14.20 -14.40 10.65
C ARG A 106 -13.13 -13.47 10.09
N ALA A 107 -11.87 -13.66 10.49
CA ALA A 107 -10.76 -12.85 9.96
C ALA A 107 -10.63 -13.02 8.44
N LYS A 108 -10.78 -14.23 7.91
CA LYS A 108 -10.75 -14.48 6.45
C LYS A 108 -11.86 -13.74 5.70
N VAL A 109 -13.10 -13.76 6.21
CA VAL A 109 -14.22 -13.03 5.60
C VAL A 109 -13.95 -11.52 5.61
N ILE A 110 -13.53 -10.97 6.76
CA ILE A 110 -13.20 -9.54 6.87
C ILE A 110 -12.11 -9.15 5.86
N LEU A 111 -11.01 -9.90 5.79
CA LEU A 111 -9.92 -9.61 4.86
C LEU A 111 -10.36 -9.72 3.40
N SER A 112 -11.22 -10.69 3.07
CA SER A 112 -11.79 -10.81 1.72
C SER A 112 -12.60 -9.59 1.31
N GLU A 113 -13.39 -9.02 2.23
CA GLU A 113 -14.15 -7.80 1.96
C GLU A 113 -13.26 -6.56 1.91
N LEU A 114 -12.22 -6.50 2.75
CA LEU A 114 -11.29 -5.38 2.79
C LEU A 114 -10.50 -5.25 1.49
N PHE A 115 -10.01 -6.36 0.94
CA PHE A 115 -9.12 -6.37 -0.23
C PHE A 115 -9.82 -6.73 -1.55
N ASP A 116 -11.15 -6.85 -1.57
CA ASP A 116 -11.88 -7.11 -2.82
C ASP A 116 -11.65 -5.97 -3.83
N GLY A 117 -11.44 -6.33 -5.10
CA GLY A 117 -11.19 -5.35 -6.16
C GLY A 117 -9.79 -4.73 -6.17
N LEU A 118 -8.86 -5.17 -5.30
CA LEU A 118 -7.50 -4.61 -5.21
C LEU A 118 -6.75 -4.62 -6.56
N HIS A 119 -6.94 -5.66 -7.37
CA HIS A 119 -6.33 -5.81 -8.70
C HIS A 119 -6.85 -4.81 -9.75
N LEU A 120 -7.96 -4.11 -9.47
CA LEU A 120 -8.54 -3.09 -10.35
C LEU A 120 -7.98 -1.68 -10.07
N MET A 121 -7.26 -1.51 -8.95
CA MET A 121 -6.80 -0.21 -8.48
C MET A 121 -5.66 0.33 -9.33
N ARG A 122 -5.76 1.61 -9.71
CA ARG A 122 -4.75 2.34 -10.49
C ARG A 122 -4.59 3.76 -9.97
N ASP A 123 -3.36 4.25 -9.94
CA ASP A 123 -3.05 5.64 -9.56
C ASP A 123 -3.41 6.65 -10.66
N ASN A 124 -3.23 7.94 -10.36
CA ASN A 124 -3.47 9.03 -11.31
C ASN A 124 -2.62 8.97 -12.60
N ARG A 125 -1.54 8.17 -12.62
CA ARG A 125 -0.72 7.90 -13.81
C ARG A 125 -1.17 6.63 -14.53
N ASN A 126 -2.29 6.05 -14.13
CA ASN A 126 -2.86 4.80 -14.65
C ASN A 126 -1.96 3.57 -14.40
N GLU A 127 -1.01 3.66 -13.46
CA GLU A 127 -0.16 2.55 -13.04
C GLU A 127 -0.93 1.66 -12.05
N PRO A 128 -0.94 0.33 -12.24
CA PRO A 128 -1.71 -0.57 -11.39
C PRO A 128 -1.03 -0.77 -10.03
N ALA A 129 -1.85 -0.94 -8.98
CA ALA A 129 -1.38 -1.31 -7.64
C ALA A 129 -0.78 -2.72 -7.63
N ILE A 130 -1.39 -3.67 -8.36
CA ILE A 130 -0.83 -5.01 -8.58
C ILE A 130 -0.09 -5.03 -9.91
N ARG A 131 1.20 -5.35 -9.87
CA ARG A 131 2.06 -5.39 -11.06
C ARG A 131 2.96 -6.61 -11.07
N THR A 132 3.44 -6.96 -12.25
CA THR A 132 4.42 -8.04 -12.43
C THR A 132 5.81 -7.44 -12.57
N LEU A 133 6.75 -7.91 -11.74
CA LEU A 133 8.17 -7.62 -11.89
C LEU A 133 8.75 -8.60 -12.90
N GLU A 134 9.01 -8.12 -14.11
CA GLU A 134 9.60 -8.93 -15.17
C GLU A 134 11.11 -9.14 -14.95
N PRO A 135 11.69 -10.25 -15.46
CA PRO A 135 13.14 -10.45 -15.41
C PRO A 135 13.90 -9.28 -16.03
N GLY A 136 14.93 -8.80 -15.33
CA GLY A 136 15.74 -7.65 -15.75
C GLY A 136 15.04 -6.28 -15.65
N SER A 137 13.80 -6.21 -15.13
CA SER A 137 13.09 -4.93 -14.95
C SER A 137 13.68 -4.05 -13.86
N LEU A 138 14.36 -4.65 -12.87
CA LEU A 138 14.96 -3.96 -11.74
C LEU A 138 16.03 -4.82 -11.06
N THR A 139 16.85 -4.16 -10.26
CA THR A 139 17.82 -4.77 -9.36
C THR A 139 17.42 -4.49 -7.92
N LEU A 140 17.44 -5.53 -7.09
CA LEU A 140 17.17 -5.44 -5.66
C LEU A 140 18.48 -5.41 -4.87
N TYR A 141 18.48 -4.67 -3.77
CA TYR A 141 19.62 -4.54 -2.88
C TYR A 141 19.32 -5.17 -1.54
N ARG A 142 20.24 -5.96 -1.03
CA ARG A 142 20.14 -6.48 0.33
C ARG A 142 21.50 -6.45 1.01
N GLY A 143 21.49 -5.90 2.23
CA GLY A 143 22.67 -5.79 3.06
C GLY A 143 22.62 -6.68 4.30
N ARG A 144 23.79 -6.92 4.90
CA ARG A 144 23.94 -7.57 6.20
C ARG A 144 25.10 -6.94 6.96
N LYS A 145 24.89 -6.72 8.27
CA LYS A 145 25.96 -6.29 9.18
C LYS A 145 27.04 -7.38 9.23
N ALA A 146 28.30 -6.99 9.05
CA ALA A 146 29.47 -7.84 8.96
C ALA A 146 30.65 -7.21 9.72
N ASN A 147 30.45 -7.02 11.03
CA ASN A 147 31.40 -6.31 11.90
C ASN A 147 32.69 -7.11 12.09
N SER A 148 32.60 -8.45 12.13
CA SER A 148 33.78 -9.31 12.29
C SER A 148 34.46 -9.64 10.94
N PRO A 149 35.80 -9.78 10.91
CA PRO A 149 36.50 -10.30 9.73
C PRO A 149 35.99 -11.68 9.27
N THR A 150 35.54 -12.51 10.22
CA THR A 150 34.99 -13.83 9.95
C THR A 150 33.66 -13.78 9.20
N ASP A 151 32.78 -12.84 9.53
CA ASP A 151 31.50 -12.67 8.83
C ASP A 151 31.75 -12.19 7.40
N ARG A 152 32.67 -11.22 7.22
CA ARG A 152 33.06 -10.72 5.90
C ARG A 152 33.62 -11.85 5.02
N ARG A 153 34.44 -12.73 5.58
CA ARG A 153 34.98 -13.90 4.87
C ARG A 153 33.87 -14.86 4.46
N LYS A 154 32.94 -15.21 5.36
CA LYS A 154 31.80 -16.09 5.03
C LYS A 154 30.93 -15.53 3.91
N ILE A 155 30.61 -14.23 3.98
CA ILE A 155 29.83 -13.55 2.93
C ILE A 155 30.59 -13.58 1.60
N LYS A 156 31.91 -13.37 1.61
CA LYS A 156 32.74 -13.43 0.40
C LYS A 156 32.80 -14.84 -0.20
N GLU A 157 32.88 -15.87 0.63
CA GLU A 157 32.96 -17.27 0.19
C GLU A 157 31.62 -17.81 -0.33
N ALA A 158 30.49 -17.38 0.25
CA ALA A 158 29.16 -17.84 -0.12
C ALA A 158 28.10 -16.71 -0.07
N PRO A 159 28.18 -15.70 -0.94
CA PRO A 159 27.34 -14.51 -0.85
C PRO A 159 25.85 -14.79 -1.04
N ALA A 160 25.48 -15.66 -2.00
CA ALA A 160 24.09 -16.04 -2.21
C ALA A 160 23.47 -16.74 -0.99
N LYS A 161 24.29 -17.46 -0.20
CA LYS A 161 23.87 -18.14 1.02
C LYS A 161 23.72 -17.17 2.19
N GLU A 162 24.71 -16.28 2.36
CA GLU A 162 24.78 -15.39 3.52
C GLU A 162 23.94 -14.12 3.38
N LEU A 163 23.66 -13.69 2.15
CA LEU A 163 22.78 -12.54 1.85
C LEU A 163 21.41 -12.99 1.33
N GLY A 164 21.18 -14.29 1.12
CA GLY A 164 19.86 -14.85 0.87
C GLY A 164 19.00 -14.98 2.15
N PRO A 165 17.79 -15.56 2.06
CA PRO A 165 16.99 -15.87 3.24
C PRO A 165 17.77 -16.78 4.21
N PRO A 166 17.71 -16.52 5.53
CA PRO A 166 18.45 -17.32 6.49
C PRO A 166 17.94 -18.78 6.58
N PRO A 167 18.78 -19.72 7.04
CA PRO A 167 18.36 -21.09 7.33
C PRO A 167 17.18 -21.13 8.30
N GLU A 168 16.35 -22.16 8.20
CA GLU A 168 15.09 -22.31 8.95
C GLU A 168 15.18 -21.98 10.44
N LYS A 169 16.22 -22.48 11.12
CA LYS A 169 16.43 -22.30 12.56
C LYS A 169 16.86 -20.88 12.98
N LEU A 170 17.20 -20.02 12.03
CA LEU A 170 17.69 -18.65 12.25
C LEU A 170 16.73 -17.58 11.70
N ARG A 171 15.54 -17.98 11.24
CA ARG A 171 14.51 -17.07 10.73
C ARG A 171 13.79 -16.40 11.89
N GLY A 172 14.19 -15.16 12.18
CA GLY A 172 13.46 -14.30 13.11
C GLY A 172 12.11 -13.84 12.55
N ALA A 173 11.25 -13.36 13.43
CA ALA A 173 10.05 -12.65 13.04
C ALA A 173 10.40 -11.28 12.44
N GLY A 174 9.63 -10.85 11.45
CA GLY A 174 9.66 -9.50 10.90
C GLY A 174 8.23 -8.95 10.77
N ARG A 175 8.10 -7.73 10.25
CA ARG A 175 6.77 -7.10 10.07
C ARG A 175 5.82 -7.93 9.21
N MET A 176 6.35 -8.54 8.15
CA MET A 176 5.55 -9.24 7.15
C MET A 176 5.62 -10.77 7.29
N ASN A 177 6.34 -11.29 8.29
CA ASN A 177 6.48 -12.73 8.48
C ASN A 177 6.65 -13.13 9.95
N PRO A 178 5.96 -14.17 10.43
CA PRO A 178 6.26 -14.73 11.74
C PRO A 178 7.61 -15.47 11.72
N SER A 179 8.12 -15.74 12.92
CA SER A 179 9.34 -16.54 13.11
C SER A 179 9.21 -17.92 12.46
N GLY A 180 10.28 -18.39 11.82
CA GLY A 180 10.32 -19.67 11.09
C GLY A 180 9.88 -19.58 9.61
N ILE A 181 9.11 -18.58 9.21
CA ILE A 181 8.67 -18.41 7.81
C ILE A 181 9.74 -17.64 7.01
N PRO A 182 10.28 -18.21 5.91
CA PRO A 182 11.29 -17.54 5.11
C PRO A 182 10.69 -16.45 4.25
N VAL A 183 11.30 -15.27 4.29
CA VAL A 183 11.05 -14.20 3.33
C VAL A 183 12.37 -13.54 2.94
N PHE A 184 12.36 -12.89 1.78
CA PHE A 184 13.46 -12.05 1.33
C PHE A 184 13.06 -10.59 1.49
N TYR A 185 13.73 -9.86 2.39
CA TYR A 185 13.63 -8.40 2.45
C TYR A 185 14.74 -7.79 1.60
N GLY A 186 14.35 -6.95 0.65
CA GLY A 186 15.24 -6.16 -0.18
C GLY A 186 14.81 -4.71 -0.27
N ALA A 187 15.65 -3.90 -0.88
CA ALA A 187 15.38 -2.50 -1.18
C ALA A 187 15.62 -2.19 -2.66
N PHE A 188 15.07 -1.08 -3.14
CA PHE A 188 15.24 -0.62 -4.52
C PHE A 188 16.54 0.14 -4.75
N ASP A 189 17.25 0.50 -3.68
CA ASP A 189 18.53 1.19 -3.73
C ASP A 189 19.39 0.89 -2.48
N VAL A 190 20.69 1.15 -2.59
CA VAL A 190 21.66 0.89 -1.53
C VAL A 190 21.40 1.74 -0.29
N ALA A 191 21.00 3.01 -0.44
CA ALA A 191 20.81 3.92 0.68
C ALA A 191 19.64 3.43 1.57
N THR A 192 18.54 3.01 0.96
CA THR A 192 17.41 2.38 1.63
C THR A 192 17.84 1.10 2.34
N SER A 193 18.59 0.21 1.66
CA SER A 193 19.07 -1.03 2.27
C SER A 193 19.95 -0.79 3.51
N LEU A 194 20.81 0.23 3.46
CA LEU A 194 21.64 0.62 4.59
C LEU A 194 20.82 1.24 5.74
N ALA A 195 19.84 2.08 5.41
CA ALA A 195 18.97 2.72 6.40
C ALA A 195 18.16 1.70 7.20
N GLU A 196 17.58 0.69 6.54
CA GLU A 196 16.81 -0.37 7.19
C GLU A 196 17.62 -1.22 8.17
N LEU A 197 18.93 -1.37 7.94
CA LEU A 197 19.81 -2.12 8.84
C LEU A 197 20.12 -1.37 10.14
N ARG A 198 19.83 -0.07 10.22
CA ARG A 198 20.14 0.81 11.36
C ARG A 198 21.55 0.54 11.93
N PRO A 199 22.62 0.67 11.11
CA PRO A 199 23.95 0.40 11.59
C PRO A 199 24.49 1.54 12.47
N PHE A 200 25.24 1.21 13.51
CA PHE A 200 25.92 2.17 14.37
C PHE A 200 27.21 2.67 13.73
N VAL A 201 27.69 3.84 14.17
CA VAL A 201 29.01 4.34 13.77
C VAL A 201 30.09 3.32 14.14
N GLY A 202 30.96 3.01 13.19
CA GLY A 202 32.00 1.98 13.32
C GLY A 202 31.56 0.58 12.91
N GLU A 203 30.27 0.34 12.63
CA GLU A 203 29.82 -0.92 12.04
C GLU A 203 30.20 -1.01 10.56
N THR A 204 30.35 -2.24 10.09
CA THR A 204 30.59 -2.56 8.67
C THR A 204 29.38 -3.30 8.12
N VAL A 205 28.90 -2.88 6.96
CA VAL A 205 27.80 -3.53 6.25
C VAL A 205 28.29 -4.01 4.89
N VAL A 206 27.89 -5.21 4.49
CA VAL A 206 28.10 -5.71 3.12
C VAL A 206 26.76 -5.72 2.41
N VAL A 207 26.70 -5.16 1.20
CA VAL A 207 25.51 -5.08 0.35
C VAL A 207 25.78 -5.83 -0.95
N ALA A 208 24.76 -6.52 -1.46
CA ALA A 208 24.79 -7.14 -2.79
C ALA A 208 23.58 -6.75 -3.63
N GLU A 209 23.72 -6.94 -4.93
CA GLU A 209 22.67 -6.79 -5.95
C GLU A 209 22.08 -8.15 -6.30
N PHE A 210 20.76 -8.17 -6.47
CA PHE A 210 19.97 -9.34 -6.85
C PHE A 210 19.10 -9.01 -8.05
N ASP A 211 19.18 -9.84 -9.08
CA ASP A 211 18.34 -9.75 -10.27
C ASP A 211 17.15 -10.71 -10.17
N VAL A 212 16.01 -10.25 -10.67
CA VAL A 212 14.79 -11.06 -10.78
C VAL A 212 14.92 -11.98 -12.01
N LEU A 213 14.72 -13.28 -11.81
CA LEU A 213 14.88 -14.31 -12.83
C LEU A 213 13.57 -14.73 -13.51
N ASN A 214 12.46 -14.69 -12.76
CA ASN A 214 11.13 -15.06 -13.25
C ASN A 214 10.15 -13.93 -12.95
N PRO A 215 9.05 -13.81 -13.70
CA PRO A 215 7.99 -12.85 -13.38
C PRO A 215 7.46 -13.05 -11.94
N ILE A 216 7.39 -11.97 -11.15
CA ILE A 216 6.87 -11.99 -9.77
C ILE A 216 5.69 -11.04 -9.66
N VAL A 217 4.52 -11.54 -9.24
CA VAL A 217 3.35 -10.68 -9.00
C VAL A 217 3.48 -9.99 -7.65
N VAL A 218 3.44 -8.66 -7.63
CA VAL A 218 3.60 -7.87 -6.41
C VAL A 218 2.50 -6.83 -6.24
N LEU A 219 2.12 -6.58 -4.99
CA LEU A 219 1.35 -5.41 -4.60
C LEU A 219 2.30 -4.25 -4.29
N ASP A 220 2.20 -3.17 -5.06
CA ASP A 220 2.93 -1.92 -4.83
C ASP A 220 2.06 -0.93 -4.04
N THR A 221 2.30 -0.90 -2.74
CA THR A 221 1.53 -0.08 -1.81
C THR A 221 1.86 1.40 -1.94
N THR A 222 3.01 1.73 -2.54
CA THR A 222 3.41 3.13 -2.78
C THR A 222 2.53 3.83 -3.82
N LYS A 223 1.68 3.09 -4.54
CA LYS A 223 0.70 3.64 -5.48
C LYS A 223 -0.44 4.39 -4.79
N PHE A 224 -0.78 4.02 -3.57
CA PHE A 224 -1.86 4.64 -2.80
C PHE A 224 -1.47 6.00 -2.17
N GLU A 225 -0.20 6.41 -2.28
CA GLU A 225 0.24 7.74 -1.84
C GLU A 225 -0.15 8.85 -2.82
N SER A 226 -0.45 8.49 -4.08
CA SER A 226 -1.01 9.41 -5.06
C SER A 226 -2.53 9.27 -5.08
N PRO A 227 -3.27 10.29 -5.56
CA PRO A 227 -4.69 10.13 -5.83
C PRO A 227 -4.96 8.98 -6.80
N PRO A 228 -6.14 8.33 -6.72
CA PRO A 228 -6.54 7.31 -7.68
C PRO A 228 -6.61 7.90 -9.09
N LYS A 229 -6.55 7.04 -10.11
CA LYS A 229 -6.98 7.40 -11.46
C LYS A 229 -8.37 8.01 -11.38
N SER A 230 -8.61 9.12 -12.08
CA SER A 230 -9.95 9.69 -12.22
C SER A 230 -10.93 8.58 -12.55
N LEU A 231 -11.77 8.25 -11.59
CA LEU A 231 -12.78 7.22 -11.73
C LEU A 231 -13.96 7.83 -12.49
N ASN A 232 -14.67 7.02 -13.25
CA ASN A 232 -15.93 7.46 -13.83
C ASN A 232 -16.95 7.61 -12.69
N LEU A 233 -17.37 8.85 -12.42
CA LEU A 233 -18.35 9.19 -11.38
C LEU A 233 -19.68 8.44 -11.55
N PHE A 234 -20.03 8.07 -12.78
CA PHE A 234 -21.25 7.33 -13.11
C PHE A 234 -21.08 5.80 -13.04
N ALA A 235 -19.89 5.29 -12.71
CA ALA A 235 -19.70 3.86 -12.52
C ALA A 235 -20.34 3.40 -11.20
N LYS A 236 -21.13 2.33 -11.24
CA LYS A 236 -21.73 1.76 -10.01
C LYS A 236 -20.72 1.40 -8.93
N SER A 237 -19.52 1.00 -9.32
CA SER A 237 -18.42 0.68 -8.40
C SER A 237 -17.60 1.90 -7.98
N TYR A 238 -18.04 3.13 -8.26
CA TYR A 238 -17.24 4.34 -7.98
C TYR A 238 -16.93 4.46 -6.49
N ASN A 239 -17.97 4.45 -5.64
CA ASN A 239 -17.84 4.58 -4.19
C ASN A 239 -16.98 3.46 -3.62
N GLU A 240 -17.28 2.21 -3.96
CA GLU A 240 -16.52 1.04 -3.49
C GLU A 240 -15.02 1.15 -3.80
N ARG A 241 -14.66 1.62 -5.00
CA ARG A 241 -13.26 1.80 -5.40
C ARG A 241 -12.60 2.97 -4.70
N LEU A 242 -13.32 4.07 -4.50
CA LEU A 242 -12.80 5.24 -3.79
C LEU A 242 -12.59 4.91 -2.31
N SER A 243 -13.52 4.19 -1.69
CA SER A 243 -13.42 3.70 -0.32
C SER A 243 -12.30 2.70 -0.14
N LEU A 244 -12.15 1.74 -1.06
CA LEU A 244 -11.00 0.85 -1.07
C LEU A 244 -9.69 1.63 -1.19
N TRP A 245 -9.62 2.64 -2.07
CA TRP A 245 -8.43 3.45 -2.23
C TRP A 245 -8.07 4.20 -0.95
N GLY A 246 -9.06 4.83 -0.30
CA GLY A 246 -8.88 5.52 0.98
C GLY A 246 -8.40 4.60 2.08
N PHE A 247 -9.09 3.47 2.25
CA PHE A 247 -8.67 2.44 3.19
C PHE A 247 -7.23 2.00 2.93
N MET A 248 -6.86 1.71 1.68
CA MET A 248 -5.50 1.29 1.34
C MET A 248 -4.47 2.39 1.60
N ALA A 249 -4.79 3.67 1.37
CA ALA A 249 -3.90 4.78 1.67
C ALA A 249 -3.62 4.91 3.18
N GLU A 250 -4.66 4.74 4.01
CA GLU A 250 -4.56 4.79 5.48
C GLU A 250 -3.88 3.53 6.03
N PHE A 251 -4.37 2.35 5.66
CA PHE A 251 -3.84 1.06 6.06
C PHE A 251 -2.34 0.95 5.76
N MET A 252 -1.92 1.36 4.55
CA MET A 252 -0.52 1.28 4.15
C MET A 252 0.37 2.27 4.89
N THR A 253 -0.19 3.39 5.34
CA THR A 253 0.49 4.32 6.24
C THR A 253 0.67 3.67 7.61
N GLU A 254 -0.38 3.09 8.19
CA GLU A 254 -0.33 2.41 9.51
C GLU A 254 0.75 1.32 9.55
N ILE A 255 0.80 0.43 8.55
CA ILE A 255 1.80 -0.66 8.52
C ILE A 255 3.24 -0.18 8.24
N SER A 256 3.39 1.03 7.66
CA SER A 256 4.69 1.63 7.38
C SER A 256 5.32 2.29 8.61
N LEU A 257 4.53 2.60 9.64
CA LEU A 257 5.02 3.26 10.86
C LEU A 257 6.06 2.38 11.61
N PRO A 258 7.04 2.99 12.29
CA PRO A 258 7.99 2.26 13.11
C PRO A 258 7.31 1.69 14.36
N CYS A 259 7.35 0.36 14.53
CA CYS A 259 6.96 -0.28 15.79
C CYS A 259 8.00 0.01 16.89
N LEU A 260 7.53 0.19 18.12
CA LEU A 260 8.40 0.38 19.27
C LEU A 260 9.11 -0.96 19.63
N PRO A 261 10.40 -0.94 19.98
CA PRO A 261 11.18 -2.18 20.19
C PRO A 261 10.63 -3.15 21.25
N ASN A 262 9.80 -2.68 22.18
CA ASN A 262 9.24 -3.50 23.26
C ASN A 262 7.86 -4.10 22.94
N ASP A 263 7.17 -3.61 21.90
CA ASP A 263 5.80 -4.02 21.54
C ASP A 263 5.73 -4.78 20.20
N GLU A 264 6.90 -5.01 19.57
CA GLU A 264 7.03 -5.68 18.26
C GLU A 264 6.27 -7.00 18.14
N HIS A 265 6.16 -7.77 19.24
CA HIS A 265 5.50 -9.07 19.23
C HIS A 265 3.97 -9.01 19.03
N LEU A 266 3.31 -7.93 19.46
CA LEU A 266 1.87 -7.74 19.27
C LEU A 266 1.59 -6.88 18.04
N ASP A 267 2.41 -5.84 17.83
CA ASP A 267 2.24 -4.90 16.71
C ASP A 267 2.45 -5.54 15.34
N TYR A 268 3.27 -6.59 15.24
CA TYR A 268 3.46 -7.32 13.99
C TYR A 268 2.34 -8.30 13.66
N ILE A 269 1.48 -8.67 14.62
CA ILE A 269 0.48 -9.72 14.37
C ILE A 269 -0.47 -9.31 13.23
N PRO A 270 -1.06 -8.09 13.20
CA PRO A 270 -1.93 -7.70 12.09
C PRO A 270 -1.25 -7.73 10.73
N THR A 271 -0.04 -7.19 10.63
CA THR A 271 0.69 -7.13 9.36
C THR A 271 1.13 -8.50 8.87
N GLN A 272 1.51 -9.41 9.77
CA GLN A 272 1.85 -10.79 9.45
C GLN A 272 0.63 -11.56 8.93
N VAL A 273 -0.52 -11.44 9.60
CA VAL A 273 -1.75 -12.13 9.17
C VAL A 273 -2.23 -11.60 7.82
N VAL A 274 -2.17 -10.27 7.60
CA VAL A 274 -2.49 -9.68 6.29
C VAL A 274 -1.54 -10.20 5.20
N ALA A 275 -0.22 -10.23 5.47
CA ALA A 275 0.75 -10.74 4.52
C ALA A 275 0.48 -12.22 4.16
N GLU A 276 0.20 -13.06 5.15
CA GLU A 276 -0.17 -14.47 4.92
C GLU A 276 -1.46 -14.60 4.10
N TYR A 277 -2.49 -13.81 4.41
CA TYR A 277 -3.74 -13.81 3.65
C TYR A 277 -3.52 -13.39 2.19
N LEU A 278 -2.83 -12.28 1.95
CA LEU A 278 -2.56 -11.77 0.61
C LEU A 278 -1.76 -12.77 -0.24
N VAL A 279 -0.84 -13.50 0.38
CA VAL A 279 0.05 -14.46 -0.31
C VAL A 279 -0.62 -15.81 -0.52
N HIS A 280 -1.39 -16.32 0.44
CA HIS A 280 -1.88 -17.71 0.41
C HIS A 280 -3.36 -17.87 0.09
N GLU A 281 -4.19 -16.85 0.35
CA GLU A 281 -5.65 -16.96 0.27
C GLU A 281 -6.24 -16.02 -0.78
N HIS A 282 -5.65 -14.84 -0.97
CA HIS A 282 -6.15 -13.84 -1.92
C HIS A 282 -5.64 -14.10 -3.34
N LEU A 283 -6.56 -14.40 -4.25
CA LEU A 283 -6.29 -14.56 -5.68
C LEU A 283 -6.59 -13.27 -6.44
N VAL A 284 -5.70 -12.90 -7.33
CA VAL A 284 -5.82 -11.68 -8.14
C VAL A 284 -5.76 -12.02 -9.62
N LYS A 285 -6.58 -11.32 -10.42
CA LYS A 285 -6.58 -11.50 -11.88
C LYS A 285 -5.48 -10.67 -12.51
N VAL A 286 -4.45 -11.34 -13.03
CA VAL A 286 -3.33 -10.75 -13.77
C VAL A 286 -3.27 -11.40 -15.14
N ALA A 287 -3.31 -10.60 -16.21
CA ALA A 287 -3.30 -11.08 -17.60
C ALA A 287 -4.34 -12.20 -17.88
N CYS A 288 -5.56 -12.06 -17.33
CA CYS A 288 -6.66 -13.01 -17.44
C CYS A 288 -6.46 -14.36 -16.72
N GLU A 289 -5.42 -14.49 -15.89
CA GLU A 289 -5.18 -15.66 -15.05
C GLU A 289 -5.29 -15.28 -13.56
N GLU A 290 -5.76 -16.21 -12.74
CA GLU A 290 -5.73 -16.05 -11.28
C GLU A 290 -4.34 -16.41 -10.76
N ARG A 291 -3.73 -15.47 -10.04
CA ARG A 291 -2.41 -15.65 -9.43
C ARG A 291 -2.40 -15.17 -8.00
N HIS A 292 -1.49 -15.72 -7.20
CA HIS A 292 -1.19 -15.23 -5.87
C HIS A 292 -0.26 -14.03 -5.93
N ILE A 293 -0.35 -13.16 -4.93
CA ILE A 293 0.65 -12.12 -4.70
C ILE A 293 1.89 -12.79 -4.09
N GLU A 294 3.05 -12.58 -4.69
CA GLU A 294 4.32 -13.20 -4.30
C GLU A 294 5.26 -12.19 -3.61
N GLY A 295 4.87 -10.92 -3.55
CA GLY A 295 5.64 -9.88 -2.87
C GLY A 295 4.85 -8.61 -2.60
N LEU A 296 5.33 -7.84 -1.62
CA LEU A 296 4.79 -6.54 -1.25
C LEU A 296 5.89 -5.49 -1.35
N ILE A 297 5.62 -4.39 -2.06
CA ILE A 297 6.50 -3.21 -2.13
C ILE A 297 5.90 -2.14 -1.24
N PHE A 298 6.70 -1.58 -0.34
CA PHE A 298 6.24 -0.59 0.62
C PHE A 298 7.29 0.50 0.86
N ARG A 299 6.86 1.64 1.39
CA ARG A 299 7.75 2.75 1.71
C ARG A 299 8.69 2.38 2.87
N SER A 300 9.96 2.79 2.78
CA SER A 300 10.88 2.59 3.90
C SER A 300 10.53 3.53 5.06
N ALA A 301 10.37 2.94 6.25
CA ALA A 301 10.17 3.67 7.49
C ALA A 301 11.44 4.41 7.94
N GLN A 302 12.61 3.97 7.46
CA GLN A 302 13.92 4.53 7.81
C GLN A 302 14.42 5.55 6.79
N TYR A 303 13.98 5.45 5.54
CA TYR A 303 14.32 6.37 4.48
C TYR A 303 13.07 6.71 3.66
N PRO A 304 12.35 7.80 3.97
CA PRO A 304 11.05 8.12 3.36
C PRO A 304 11.05 8.30 1.84
N LYS A 305 12.21 8.47 1.20
CA LYS A 305 12.33 8.51 -0.27
C LYS A 305 12.50 7.11 -0.88
N GLY A 306 12.91 6.15 -0.08
CA GLY A 306 13.22 4.77 -0.44
C GLY A 306 12.02 3.83 -0.47
N LYS A 307 12.20 2.71 -1.16
CA LYS A 307 11.23 1.61 -1.18
C LYS A 307 11.88 0.31 -0.78
N ASN A 308 11.13 -0.48 -0.02
CA ASN A 308 11.46 -1.86 0.31
C ASN A 308 10.56 -2.81 -0.47
N ILE A 309 11.01 -4.05 -0.56
CA ILE A 309 10.22 -5.17 -1.03
C ILE A 309 10.40 -6.34 -0.08
N VAL A 310 9.32 -7.05 0.18
CA VAL A 310 9.36 -8.40 0.74
C VAL A 310 8.89 -9.39 -0.31
N LEU A 311 9.62 -10.48 -0.49
CA LEU A 311 9.28 -11.57 -1.40
C LEU A 311 9.08 -12.87 -0.62
N PHE A 312 8.01 -13.58 -0.93
CA PHE A 312 7.55 -14.75 -0.19
C PHE A 312 7.82 -16.05 -0.96
N GLY A 313 7.80 -17.16 -0.22
CA GLY A 313 7.89 -18.50 -0.81
C GLY A 313 9.08 -18.64 -1.76
N SER A 314 8.82 -19.22 -2.92
CA SER A 314 9.83 -19.40 -3.96
C SER A 314 10.35 -18.05 -4.50
N ALA A 315 9.53 -16.99 -4.53
CA ALA A 315 9.92 -15.68 -5.06
C ALA A 315 11.07 -15.03 -4.29
N GLY A 316 11.16 -15.30 -2.98
CA GLY A 316 12.27 -14.85 -2.13
C GLY A 316 13.51 -15.75 -2.13
N LEU A 317 13.47 -16.92 -2.77
CA LEU A 317 14.62 -17.82 -2.81
C LEU A 317 15.69 -17.30 -3.77
N VAL A 318 16.94 -17.35 -3.29
CA VAL A 318 18.13 -16.99 -4.05
C VAL A 318 18.84 -18.25 -4.52
N VAL A 319 19.15 -18.30 -5.81
CA VAL A 319 19.96 -19.35 -6.41
C VAL A 319 21.33 -19.42 -5.72
N GLN A 320 21.68 -20.62 -5.22
CA GLN A 320 22.94 -20.85 -4.52
C GLN A 320 24.12 -21.18 -5.47
N ASP A 321 23.85 -21.78 -6.62
CA ASP A 321 24.84 -22.14 -7.64
C ASP A 321 24.57 -21.38 -8.95
N THR A 322 25.58 -20.74 -9.56
CA THR A 322 25.45 -20.02 -10.85
C THR A 322 24.67 -20.84 -11.88
N VAL A 323 23.42 -20.44 -12.17
CA VAL A 323 22.62 -21.06 -13.22
C VAL A 323 23.26 -20.72 -14.56
N LYS A 324 23.63 -21.73 -15.35
CA LYS A 324 23.91 -21.55 -16.78
C LYS A 324 22.61 -21.05 -17.44
N GLU A 325 22.70 -19.96 -18.20
CA GLU A 325 21.62 -19.13 -18.79
C GLU A 325 20.47 -19.85 -19.55
N ASP A 326 20.46 -21.18 -19.63
CA ASP A 326 19.74 -21.93 -20.67
C ASP A 326 18.44 -22.63 -20.20
N ARG A 327 17.78 -22.14 -19.14
CA ARG A 327 16.51 -22.73 -18.66
C ARG A 327 15.42 -21.70 -18.39
N PHE A 328 15.00 -20.97 -19.42
CA PHE A 328 13.74 -20.22 -19.39
C PHE A 328 12.57 -21.17 -19.70
N SER A 329 12.01 -21.76 -18.64
CA SER A 329 10.71 -22.44 -18.69
C SER A 329 9.63 -21.45 -18.23
N TRP A 330 8.56 -21.29 -19.02
CA TRP A 330 7.40 -20.44 -18.72
C TRP A 330 6.51 -20.98 -17.59
N LYS A 331 6.78 -22.20 -17.10
CA LYS A 331 6.10 -22.80 -15.95
C LYS A 331 7.08 -22.89 -14.79
N ARG A 332 6.77 -22.15 -13.72
CA ARG A 332 7.51 -22.15 -12.45
C ARG A 332 7.14 -23.40 -11.66
N GLU A 333 8.10 -24.31 -11.47
CA GLU A 333 7.93 -25.41 -10.52
C GLU A 333 8.04 -24.89 -9.09
N GLU A 334 7.24 -25.44 -8.19
CA GLU A 334 7.24 -25.09 -6.78
C GLU A 334 8.65 -25.29 -6.18
N GLY A 335 9.17 -24.28 -5.51
CA GLY A 335 10.55 -24.28 -4.97
C GLY A 335 11.64 -23.75 -5.92
N THR A 336 11.32 -23.35 -7.16
CA THR A 336 12.32 -22.74 -8.07
C THR A 336 12.68 -21.32 -7.62
N PRO A 337 13.97 -21.01 -7.35
CA PRO A 337 14.39 -19.66 -6.98
C PRO A 337 14.09 -18.61 -8.06
N SER A 338 13.68 -17.42 -7.64
CA SER A 338 13.45 -16.28 -8.55
C SER A 338 14.48 -15.16 -8.44
N LEU A 339 15.47 -15.29 -7.56
CA LEU A 339 16.52 -14.29 -7.41
C LEU A 339 17.88 -14.91 -7.73
N SER A 340 18.69 -14.18 -8.49
CA SER A 340 20.12 -14.46 -8.63
C SER A 340 20.94 -13.34 -8.05
N LEU A 341 21.98 -13.69 -7.30
CA LEU A 341 23.02 -12.74 -6.94
C LEU A 341 23.73 -12.26 -8.21
N LYS A 342 23.79 -10.95 -8.43
CA LYS A 342 24.54 -10.39 -9.56
C LYS A 342 26.04 -10.59 -9.34
N PRO A 343 26.78 -11.15 -10.31
CA PRO A 343 28.22 -11.38 -10.16
C PRO A 343 28.99 -10.11 -9.83
N ASN A 344 29.97 -10.21 -8.93
CA ASN A 344 30.85 -9.10 -8.52
C ASN A 344 30.14 -7.86 -7.94
N SER A 345 28.90 -8.00 -7.46
CA SER A 345 28.12 -6.89 -6.88
C SER A 345 28.37 -6.62 -5.40
N LEU A 346 29.23 -7.40 -4.73
CA LEU A 346 29.50 -7.22 -3.31
C LEU A 346 30.21 -5.89 -3.06
N THR A 347 29.56 -5.02 -2.28
CA THR A 347 30.12 -3.75 -1.83
C THR A 347 30.17 -3.71 -0.31
N GLN A 348 31.28 -3.20 0.23
CA GLN A 348 31.45 -3.02 1.67
C GLN A 348 31.32 -1.54 2.02
N HIS A 349 30.50 -1.25 3.01
CA HIS A 349 30.22 0.09 3.50
C HIS A 349 30.69 0.21 4.95
N TRP A 350 31.46 1.25 5.23
CA TRP A 350 31.90 1.60 6.58
C TRP A 350 31.08 2.76 7.09
N VAL A 351 30.39 2.59 8.22
CA VAL A 351 29.55 3.65 8.78
C VAL A 351 30.40 4.65 9.53
N ARG A 352 30.55 5.86 8.96
CA ARG A 352 31.35 6.96 9.53
C ARG A 352 30.56 7.95 10.37
N GLY A 353 29.24 8.01 10.17
CA GLY A 353 28.34 8.93 10.86
C GLY A 353 26.89 8.56 10.56
N VAL A 354 25.98 8.98 11.44
CA VAL A 354 24.53 8.87 11.26
C VAL A 354 23.95 10.27 11.35
N THR A 355 22.97 10.59 10.49
CA THR A 355 22.26 11.87 10.54
C THR A 355 21.00 11.67 11.37
N ILE A 356 20.71 12.61 12.26
CA ILE A 356 19.51 12.61 13.10
C ILE A 356 18.80 13.93 12.82
N ASP A 357 17.60 13.85 12.24
CA ASP A 357 16.76 15.02 12.02
C ASP A 357 15.92 15.28 13.28
N SER A 358 15.77 16.56 13.65
CA SER A 358 14.89 16.98 14.74
C SER A 358 13.56 17.43 14.13
N ASN A 359 12.43 16.91 14.61
CA ASN A 359 11.14 17.52 14.30
C ASN A 359 10.99 18.84 15.07
N ASP A 360 10.29 19.80 14.47
CA ASP A 360 10.08 21.16 14.99
C ASP A 360 9.47 21.11 16.42
N PRO A 361 10.06 21.79 17.43
CA PRO A 361 9.60 21.76 18.83
C PRO A 361 8.16 22.28 19.06
N ALA A 362 7.47 22.81 18.05
CA ALA A 362 6.09 23.29 18.17
C ALA A 362 5.09 22.21 18.64
N THR A 363 5.38 20.92 18.46
CA THR A 363 4.51 19.82 18.92
C THR A 363 4.73 19.40 20.39
N LEU A 364 5.63 20.04 21.13
CA LEU A 364 5.88 19.73 22.55
C LEU A 364 5.05 20.57 23.54
N TYR A 365 4.29 21.56 23.06
CA TYR A 365 3.57 22.53 23.90
C TYR A 365 2.06 22.68 23.65
N ASP A 366 1.43 21.85 22.81
CA ASP A 366 -0.04 21.80 22.76
C ASP A 366 -0.58 20.79 23.79
N GLY A 367 -0.54 21.22 25.05
CA GLY A 367 -1.10 20.49 26.18
C GLY A 367 -1.20 21.41 27.39
N TYR A 368 -2.43 21.83 27.68
CA TYR A 368 -2.91 22.66 28.79
C TYR A 368 -2.78 24.19 28.61
N ASP A 369 -3.89 24.79 28.17
CA ASP A 369 -4.66 25.72 29.00
C ASP A 369 -6.17 25.55 28.74
#